data_AF-A0A5B8FYJ8-F1
#
_entry.id   AF-A0A5B8FYJ8-F1
#
_cell.length_a   1.000
_cell.length_b   1.000
_cell.length_c   1.000
_cell.angle_alpha   90.00
_cell.angle_beta   90.00
_cell.angle_gamma   90.00
#
_symmetry.space_group_name_H-M   'P 1'
#
loop_
_entity.id
_entity.type
_entity.pdbx_description
1 polymer ?
#
loop_
_entity_poly.entity_id
_entity_poly.type
_entity_poly.pdbx_seq_one_letter_code
_entity_poly.pdbx_strand_id
1 'polypeptide(L)'
;MAFTTLPGEPGSEEFLDAYHGLRRGEEIPANPAAATESGSPEWLQERFVAAMKVQVETGQFSPATLLRRERVLAALMKEHGDREAFGVPTRAIRRIIEARAPTPAAASNLLKTLRAMYKWAIRAGLTDDDPTQGGNGSPPRPRASRRGLPVICAPS
;
A
#
# COMPACT_ATOMS: atom_id res chain seq x y z
N MET A 1 -27.72 15.30 -3.77
CA MET A 1 -27.12 15.59 -5.09
C MET A 1 -25.64 15.28 -5.00
N ALA A 2 -25.15 14.25 -5.69
CA ALA A 2 -23.73 13.93 -5.74
C ALA A 2 -23.11 14.62 -6.95
N PHE A 3 -22.05 15.40 -6.74
CA PHE A 3 -21.28 16.02 -7.80
C PHE A 3 -20.04 15.15 -8.04
N THR A 4 -19.87 14.64 -9.26
CA THR A 4 -18.71 13.85 -9.66
C THR A 4 -17.86 14.68 -10.61
N THR A 5 -16.62 14.94 -10.22
CA THR A 5 -15.62 15.62 -11.07
C THR A 5 -14.99 14.62 -12.03
N LEU A 6 -15.10 14.90 -13.33
CA LEU A 6 -14.48 14.09 -14.39
C LEU A 6 -12.99 14.45 -14.54
N PRO A 7 -12.11 13.47 -14.78
CA PRO A 7 -10.72 13.73 -15.14
C PRO A 7 -10.63 14.31 -16.57
N GLY A 8 -9.62 15.14 -16.81
CA GLY A 8 -9.34 15.74 -18.13
C GLY A 8 -10.03 17.08 -18.40
N GLU A 9 -9.56 17.80 -19.43
CA GLU A 9 -10.23 19.02 -19.91
C GLU A 9 -11.56 18.67 -20.59
N PRO A 10 -12.60 19.52 -20.48
CA PRO A 10 -13.88 19.32 -21.17
C PRO A 10 -13.68 19.14 -22.69
N GLY A 11 -13.95 17.94 -23.21
CA GLY A 11 -13.79 17.60 -24.62
C GLY A 11 -12.51 16.85 -24.98
N SER A 12 -11.64 16.56 -24.00
CA SER A 12 -10.52 15.61 -24.18
C SER A 12 -11.03 14.17 -24.29
N GLU A 13 -10.23 13.29 -24.90
CA GLU A 13 -10.55 11.86 -25.06
C GLU A 13 -10.78 11.17 -23.70
N GLU A 14 -9.95 11.52 -22.70
CA GLU A 14 -10.08 11.07 -21.31
C GLU A 14 -11.40 11.52 -20.66
N PHE A 15 -11.82 12.76 -20.93
CA PHE A 15 -13.09 13.30 -20.43
C PHE A 15 -14.28 12.59 -21.08
N LEU A 16 -14.22 12.34 -22.39
CA LEU A 16 -15.28 11.66 -23.13
C LEU A 16 -15.43 10.21 -22.67
N ASP A 17 -14.32 9.49 -22.49
CA ASP A 17 -14.34 8.11 -21.99
C ASP A 17 -14.92 8.02 -20.58
N ALA A 18 -14.50 8.92 -19.69
CA ALA A 18 -15.04 9.00 -18.33
C ALA A 18 -16.53 9.38 -18.31
N TYR A 19 -16.95 10.32 -19.18
CA TYR A 19 -18.34 10.72 -19.36
C TYR A 19 -19.21 9.57 -19.90
N HIS A 20 -18.71 8.83 -20.90
CA HIS A 20 -19.40 7.68 -21.46
C HIS A 20 -19.49 6.53 -20.45
N GLY A 21 -18.46 6.32 -19.62
CA GLY A 21 -18.48 5.36 -18.51
C GLY A 21 -19.59 5.67 -17.49
N LEU A 22 -19.69 6.92 -17.01
CA LEU A 22 -20.78 7.32 -16.11
C LEU A 22 -22.17 7.13 -16.73
N ARG A 23 -22.30 7.42 -18.04
CA ARG A 23 -23.57 7.25 -18.76
C ARG A 23 -23.99 5.78 -18.90
N ARG A 24 -23.03 4.86 -18.88
CA ARG A 24 -23.24 3.40 -18.85
C ARG A 24 -23.43 2.83 -17.44
N GLY A 25 -23.29 3.66 -16.40
CA GLY A 25 -23.33 3.23 -15.00
C GLY A 25 -22.04 2.56 -14.52
N GLU A 26 -20.94 2.75 -15.24
CA GLU A 26 -19.61 2.27 -14.87
C GLU A 26 -18.95 3.28 -13.91
N GLU A 27 -18.37 2.79 -12.82
CA GLU A 27 -17.55 3.61 -11.93
C GLU A 27 -16.25 3.96 -12.67
N ILE A 28 -16.01 5.25 -12.91
CA ILE A 28 -14.76 5.71 -13.53
C ILE A 28 -13.59 5.28 -12.64
N PRO A 29 -12.55 4.61 -13.17
CA PRO A 29 -11.35 4.37 -12.40
C PRO A 29 -10.74 5.72 -12.00
N ALA A 30 -10.59 5.95 -10.69
CA ALA A 30 -9.83 7.07 -10.19
C ALA A 30 -8.45 7.06 -10.87
N ASN A 31 -8.06 8.20 -11.44
CA ASN A 31 -6.84 8.46 -12.21
C ASN A 31 -5.75 7.37 -12.02
N PRO A 32 -5.36 6.62 -13.06
CA PRO A 32 -4.34 5.58 -12.94
C PRO A 32 -2.98 6.13 -12.50
N ALA A 33 -2.66 7.40 -12.77
CA ALA A 33 -1.46 8.04 -12.24
C ALA A 33 -1.51 8.21 -10.70
N ALA A 34 -2.68 8.52 -10.15
CA ALA A 34 -2.89 8.54 -8.71
C ALA A 34 -2.85 7.13 -8.09
N ALA A 35 -3.23 6.09 -8.85
CA ALA A 35 -3.11 4.70 -8.42
C ALA A 35 -1.67 4.18 -8.45
N THR A 36 -0.87 4.59 -9.45
CA THR A 36 0.58 4.30 -9.53
C THR A 36 1.35 4.98 -8.40
N GLU A 37 1.03 6.24 -8.09
CA GLU A 37 1.56 6.90 -6.90
C GLU A 37 1.08 6.19 -5.62
N SER A 38 -0.20 5.81 -5.53
CA SER A 38 -0.78 5.14 -4.36
C SER A 38 -0.46 3.65 -4.22
N GLY A 39 0.50 3.13 -4.99
CA GLY A 39 0.83 1.72 -5.05
C GLY A 39 2.31 1.39 -4.91
N SER A 40 3.22 2.37 -4.94
CA SER A 40 4.67 2.14 -4.84
C SER A 40 5.15 1.96 -3.38
N PRO A 41 6.19 1.15 -3.14
CA PRO A 41 6.77 0.99 -1.82
C PRO A 41 7.49 2.25 -1.34
N GLU A 42 7.90 3.15 -2.23
CA GLU A 42 8.41 4.49 -1.87
C GLU A 42 7.31 5.34 -1.24
N TRP A 43 6.14 5.40 -1.89
CA TRP A 43 4.96 6.08 -1.36
C TRP A 43 4.53 5.55 0.01
N LEU A 44 4.64 4.22 0.20
CA LEU A 44 4.33 3.57 1.47
C LEU A 44 5.37 3.92 2.55
N GLN A 45 6.65 3.96 2.18
CA GLN A 45 7.74 4.39 3.07
C GLN A 45 7.53 5.82 3.53
N GLU A 46 7.24 6.76 2.64
CA GLU A 46 7.09 8.17 2.98
C GLU A 46 6.02 8.38 4.05
N ARG A 47 4.85 7.74 3.89
CA ARG A 47 3.76 7.83 4.88
C ARG A 47 4.11 7.15 6.18
N PHE A 48 4.78 6.00 6.13
CA PHE A 48 5.25 5.30 7.32
C PHE A 48 6.25 6.16 8.12
N VAL A 49 7.20 6.81 7.43
CA VAL A 49 8.17 7.73 8.04
C VAL A 49 7.46 8.95 8.64
N ALA A 50 6.50 9.54 7.93
CA ALA A 50 5.70 10.65 8.46
C ALA A 50 4.94 10.26 9.74
N ALA A 51 4.29 9.09 9.75
CA ALA A 51 3.61 8.59 10.94
C ALA A 51 4.57 8.32 12.11
N MET A 52 5.78 7.78 11.82
CA MET A 52 6.80 7.59 12.84
C MET A 52 7.32 8.92 13.40
N LYS A 53 7.43 9.99 12.61
CA LYS A 53 7.84 11.32 13.10
C LYS A 53 6.86 11.84 14.17
N VAL A 54 5.55 11.73 13.91
CA VAL A 54 4.52 12.08 14.91
C VAL A 54 4.64 11.22 16.17
N GLN A 55 5.00 9.94 16.03
CA GLN A 55 5.24 9.07 17.18
C GLN A 55 6.51 9.42 17.97
N VAL A 56 7.53 9.96 17.32
CA VAL A 56 8.73 10.49 17.99
C VAL A 56 8.39 11.77 18.76
N GLU A 57 7.62 12.67 18.15
CA GLU A 57 7.16 13.91 18.81
C GLU A 57 6.30 13.63 20.04
N THR A 58 5.46 12.59 19.98
CA THR A 58 4.63 12.12 21.11
C THR A 58 5.38 11.21 22.10
N GLY A 59 6.69 10.97 21.90
CA GLY A 59 7.54 10.20 22.80
C GLY A 59 7.36 8.67 22.73
N GLN A 60 6.60 8.14 21.76
CA GLN A 60 6.38 6.70 21.59
C GLN A 60 7.57 5.98 20.96
N PHE A 61 8.41 6.69 20.18
CA PHE A 61 9.63 6.15 19.59
C PHE A 61 10.82 7.10 19.79
N SER A 62 12.03 6.53 19.85
CA SER A 62 13.25 7.34 19.88
C SER A 62 13.64 7.83 18.46
N PRO A 63 14.24 9.02 18.33
CA PRO A 63 14.76 9.52 17.05
C PRO A 63 15.76 8.55 16.40
N ALA A 64 16.56 7.85 17.22
CA ALA A 64 17.50 6.84 16.75
C ALA A 64 16.80 5.65 16.07
N THR A 65 15.60 5.27 16.54
CA THR A 65 14.80 4.18 15.94
C THR A 65 14.24 4.59 14.59
N LEU A 66 13.77 5.84 14.47
CA LEU A 66 13.32 6.42 13.19
C LEU A 66 14.45 6.40 12.16
N LEU A 67 15.61 6.98 12.50
CA LEU A 67 16.76 7.06 11.59
C LEU A 67 17.23 5.68 11.11
N ARG A 68 17.22 4.68 12.01
CA ARG A 68 17.61 3.31 11.67
C ARG A 68 16.65 2.69 10.66
N ARG A 69 15.33 2.85 10.86
CA ARG A 69 14.32 2.29 9.96
C ARG A 69 14.31 3.00 8.61
N GLU A 70 14.48 4.32 8.61
CA GLU A 70 14.57 5.14 7.41
C GLU A 70 15.75 4.71 6.54
N ARG A 71 16.95 4.54 7.12
CA ARG A 71 18.13 4.04 6.37
C ARG A 71 17.92 2.66 5.77
N VAL A 72 17.26 1.75 6.50
CA VAL A 72 16.97 0.40 6.04
C VAL A 72 15.97 0.42 4.88
N LEU A 73 14.93 1.24 4.95
CA LEU A 73 13.93 1.36 3.88
C LEU A 73 14.52 2.07 2.65
N ALA A 74 15.26 3.16 2.83
CA ALA A 74 15.91 3.88 1.73
C ALA A 74 16.84 2.97 0.90
N ALA A 75 17.61 2.10 1.57
CA ALA A 75 18.44 1.11 0.87
C ALA A 75 17.60 0.10 0.08
N LEU A 76 16.45 -0.30 0.61
CA LEU A 76 15.52 -1.20 -0.09
C LEU A 76 14.87 -0.52 -1.30
N MET A 77 14.46 0.74 -1.19
CA MET A 77 13.82 1.46 -2.29
C MET A 77 14.77 1.75 -3.44
N LYS A 78 16.05 1.98 -3.15
CA LYS A 78 17.07 2.07 -4.21
C LYS A 78 17.12 0.81 -5.10
N GLU A 79 16.78 -0.36 -4.55
CA GLU A 79 16.76 -1.64 -5.28
C GLU A 79 15.38 -1.98 -5.87
N HIS A 80 14.29 -1.53 -5.22
CA HIS A 80 12.94 -2.04 -5.44
C HIS A 80 11.83 -0.96 -5.41
N GLY A 81 12.17 0.32 -5.47
CA GLY A 81 11.26 1.46 -5.33
C GLY A 81 10.18 1.55 -6.42
N ASP A 82 10.53 1.14 -7.64
CA ASP A 82 9.61 1.16 -8.79
C ASP A 82 8.61 -0.02 -8.83
N ARG A 83 8.61 -0.87 -7.81
CA ARG A 83 7.73 -2.06 -7.76
C ARG A 83 6.37 -1.73 -7.17
N GLU A 84 5.45 -2.69 -7.20
CA GLU A 84 4.20 -2.59 -6.46
C GLU A 84 4.43 -2.92 -4.98
N ALA A 85 3.91 -2.09 -4.06
CA ALA A 85 3.95 -2.29 -2.61
C ALA A 85 2.90 -3.28 -2.11
N PHE A 86 1.78 -3.35 -2.83
CA PHE A 86 0.60 -4.15 -2.50
C PHE A 86 0.53 -5.37 -3.41
N GLY A 87 0.10 -6.51 -2.86
CA GLY A 87 0.06 -7.77 -3.60
C GLY A 87 1.42 -8.43 -3.83
N VAL A 88 2.48 -7.95 -3.15
CA VAL A 88 3.79 -8.58 -3.16
C VAL A 88 3.68 -10.01 -2.62
N PRO A 89 4.08 -11.04 -3.37
CA PRO A 89 4.00 -12.40 -2.86
C PRO A 89 5.04 -12.60 -1.76
N THR A 90 4.70 -13.33 -0.70
CA THR A 90 5.60 -13.62 0.45
C THR A 90 6.97 -14.15 0.00
N ARG A 91 7.01 -14.93 -1.08
CA ARG A 91 8.26 -15.44 -1.69
C ARG A 91 9.20 -14.33 -2.16
N ALA A 92 8.68 -13.21 -2.64
CA ALA A 92 9.51 -12.08 -3.09
C ALA A 92 10.18 -11.41 -1.89
N ILE A 93 9.44 -11.14 -0.81
CA ILE A 93 10.02 -10.61 0.44
C ILE A 93 11.05 -11.59 1.01
N ARG A 94 10.75 -12.88 0.99
CA ARG A 94 11.69 -13.91 1.45
C ARG A 94 12.99 -13.90 0.64
N ARG A 95 12.94 -13.79 -0.69
CA ARG A 95 14.15 -13.68 -1.55
C ARG A 95 14.98 -12.43 -1.21
N ILE A 96 14.33 -11.30 -0.94
CA ILE A 96 15.00 -10.05 -0.55
C ILE A 96 15.75 -10.23 0.79
N ILE A 97 15.18 -10.99 1.72
CA ILE A 97 15.80 -11.30 3.01
C ILE A 97 16.94 -12.33 2.83
N GLU A 98 16.72 -13.38 2.04
CA GLU A 98 17.71 -14.42 1.73
C GLU A 98 18.92 -13.85 0.98
N ALA A 99 18.74 -12.86 0.11
CA ALA A 99 19.84 -12.13 -0.53
C ALA A 99 20.76 -11.44 0.50
N ARG A 100 20.25 -11.16 1.71
CA ARG A 100 20.99 -10.59 2.84
C ARG A 100 21.47 -11.65 3.84
N ALA A 101 21.39 -12.94 3.51
CA ALA A 101 21.89 -14.04 4.36
C ALA A 101 23.36 -13.89 4.81
N PRO A 102 24.29 -13.35 4.00
CA PRO A 102 25.67 -13.11 4.46
C PRO A 102 25.77 -12.08 5.62
N THR A 103 24.74 -11.26 5.82
CA THR A 103 24.68 -10.23 6.86
C THR A 103 23.42 -10.43 7.74
N PRO A 104 23.43 -11.38 8.68
CA PRO A 104 22.24 -11.79 9.43
C PRO A 104 21.62 -10.63 10.23
N ALA A 105 22.44 -9.72 10.75
CA ALA A 105 21.97 -8.52 11.42
C ALA A 105 21.18 -7.60 10.48
N ALA A 106 21.63 -7.42 9.24
CA ALA A 106 20.94 -6.61 8.24
C ALA A 106 19.62 -7.27 7.79
N ALA A 107 19.63 -8.58 7.56
CA ALA A 107 18.43 -9.36 7.24
C ALA A 107 17.35 -9.26 8.35
N SER A 108 17.74 -9.46 9.61
CA SER A 108 16.82 -9.32 10.76
C SER A 108 16.28 -7.90 10.91
N ASN A 109 17.13 -6.89 10.74
CA ASN A 109 16.69 -5.49 10.82
C ASN A 109 15.70 -5.14 9.70
N LEU A 110 15.96 -5.60 8.47
CA LEU A 110 15.06 -5.42 7.34
C LEU A 110 13.69 -6.04 7.61
N LEU A 111 13.65 -7.31 8.04
CA LEU A 111 12.40 -7.99 8.35
C LEU A 111 11.60 -7.28 9.45
N LYS A 112 12.26 -6.82 10.52
CA LYS A 112 11.61 -6.05 11.60
C LYS A 112 11.01 -4.74 11.09
N THR A 113 11.73 -4.03 10.22
CA THR A 113 11.27 -2.77 9.64
C THR A 113 10.09 -2.98 8.69
N LEU A 114 10.17 -3.96 7.78
CA LEU A 114 9.08 -4.31 6.88
C LEU A 114 7.82 -4.72 7.64
N ARG A 115 7.95 -5.56 8.67
CA ARG A 115 6.82 -5.93 9.55
C ARG A 115 6.17 -4.71 10.21
N ALA A 116 6.98 -3.77 10.69
CA ALA A 116 6.44 -2.56 11.30
C ALA A 116 5.70 -1.68 10.28
N MET A 117 6.23 -1.57 9.07
CA MET A 117 5.63 -0.81 7.96
C MET A 117 4.29 -1.40 7.52
N TYR A 118 4.23 -2.71 7.22
CA TYR A 118 2.98 -3.36 6.79
C TYR A 118 1.93 -3.42 7.92
N LYS A 119 2.34 -3.65 9.18
CA LYS A 119 1.42 -3.54 10.33
C LYS A 119 0.88 -2.12 10.52
N TRP A 120 1.68 -1.10 10.26
CA TRP A 120 1.20 0.28 10.25
C TRP A 120 0.22 0.50 9.09
N ALA A 121 0.55 0.03 7.88
CA ALA A 121 -0.30 0.15 6.71
C ALA A 121 -1.68 -0.51 6.91
N ILE A 122 -1.73 -1.67 7.56
CA ILE A 122 -2.98 -2.35 7.93
C ILE A 122 -3.80 -1.51 8.91
N ARG A 123 -3.16 -0.99 9.97
CA ARG A 123 -3.85 -0.10 10.93
C ARG A 123 -4.35 1.20 10.29
N ALA A 124 -3.65 1.68 9.27
CA ALA A 124 -4.05 2.85 8.49
C ALA A 124 -5.11 2.53 7.41
N GLY A 125 -5.52 1.26 7.25
CA GLY A 125 -6.52 0.85 6.27
C GLY A 125 -6.03 0.85 4.82
N LEU A 126 -4.71 0.84 4.59
CA LEU A 126 -4.12 0.88 3.24
C LEU A 126 -4.10 -0.51 2.58
N THR A 127 -3.93 -1.56 3.38
CA THR A 127 -3.91 -2.96 2.93
C THR A 127 -4.45 -3.88 4.02
N ASP A 128 -5.01 -5.02 3.63
CA ASP A 128 -5.49 -6.05 4.55
C ASP A 128 -4.50 -7.22 4.67
N ASP A 129 -3.53 -7.32 3.76
CA ASP A 129 -2.57 -8.42 3.68
C ASP A 129 -1.18 -7.99 4.19
N ASP A 130 -0.60 -8.81 5.08
CA ASP A 130 0.80 -8.68 5.51
C ASP A 130 1.68 -9.72 4.77
N PRO A 131 2.39 -9.33 3.69
CA PRO A 131 3.24 -10.24 2.94
C PRO A 131 4.49 -10.69 3.72
N THR A 132 4.73 -10.16 4.92
CA THR A 132 5.88 -10.49 5.79
C THR A 132 5.60 -11.60 6.82
N GLN A 133 4.33 -12.00 6.98
CA GLN A 133 3.96 -13.19 7.75
C GLN A 133 4.16 -14.43 6.88
N GLY A 134 5.05 -15.32 7.28
CA GLY A 134 5.25 -16.60 6.63
C GLY A 134 4.11 -17.56 6.98
N GLY A 135 2.95 -17.41 6.34
CA GLY A 135 1.84 -18.36 6.42
C GLY A 135 1.17 -18.47 5.05
N ASN A 136 1.29 -19.65 4.43
CA ASN A 136 0.64 -20.09 3.18
C ASN A 136 -0.17 -19.01 2.43
N GLY A 137 0.52 -18.26 1.56
CA GLY A 137 -0.09 -17.23 0.74
C GLY A 137 -1.05 -17.81 -0.29
N SER A 138 -2.35 -17.63 -0.07
CA SER A 138 -3.29 -17.48 -1.18
C SER A 138 -2.95 -16.17 -1.91
N PRO A 139 -3.03 -16.11 -3.25
CA PRO A 139 -2.83 -14.85 -3.96
C PRO A 139 -3.86 -13.81 -3.50
N PRO A 140 -3.50 -12.51 -3.48
CA PRO A 140 -4.45 -11.45 -3.21
C PRO A 140 -5.58 -11.54 -4.23
N ARG A 141 -6.83 -11.62 -3.75
CA ARG A 141 -7.98 -11.51 -4.66
C ARG A 141 -7.99 -10.09 -5.23
N PRO A 142 -8.28 -9.90 -6.52
CA PRO A 142 -8.51 -8.56 -7.05
C PRO A 142 -9.60 -7.90 -6.20
N ARG A 143 -9.39 -6.62 -5.83
CA ARG A 143 -10.34 -5.84 -5.02
C ARG A 143 -11.74 -6.01 -5.62
N ALA A 144 -12.59 -6.80 -4.97
CA ALA A 144 -13.99 -6.81 -5.30
C ALA A 144 -14.51 -5.42 -4.97
N SER A 145 -15.02 -4.71 -5.97
CA SER A 145 -15.74 -3.47 -5.72
C SER A 145 -16.80 -3.78 -4.66
N ARG A 146 -16.93 -2.94 -3.64
CA ARG A 146 -18.00 -3.05 -2.65
C ARG A 146 -19.32 -2.71 -3.35
N ARG A 147 -19.82 -3.61 -4.19
CA ARG A 147 -21.18 -3.59 -4.71
C ARG A 147 -22.04 -4.51 -3.83
N GLY A 148 -22.90 -3.87 -3.04
CA GLY A 148 -24.16 -4.42 -2.54
C GLY A 148 -24.06 -5.57 -1.55
N LEU A 149 -24.16 -5.29 -0.25
CA LEU A 149 -24.76 -6.27 0.65
C LEU A 149 -26.28 -6.25 0.41
N PRO A 150 -26.93 -7.37 0.07
CA PRO A 150 -28.38 -7.47 0.20
C PRO A 150 -28.73 -7.47 1.69
N VAL A 151 -29.66 -6.59 2.08
CA VAL A 151 -30.39 -6.72 3.34
C VAL A 151 -31.23 -7.98 3.24
N ILE A 152 -30.81 -9.05 3.92
CA ILE A 152 -31.62 -10.26 4.11
C ILE A 152 -31.93 -10.35 5.61
N CYS A 153 -33.21 -10.55 5.89
CA CYS A 153 -33.89 -10.44 7.18
C CYS A 153 -33.56 -11.53 8.23
N ALA A 154 -33.72 -11.15 9.51
CA ALA A 154 -34.30 -11.90 10.67
C ALA A 154 -33.61 -13.23 11.12
N PRO A 155 -33.87 -13.83 12.33
CA PRO A 155 -35.00 -13.72 13.29
C PRO A 155 -34.55 -13.43 14.76
N SER A 156 -35.41 -13.20 15.76
CA SER A 156 -36.73 -13.79 16.12
C SER A 156 -37.64 -12.81 16.84
#